data_AF-A0A165UVS1-F1
#
_entry.id   AF-A0A165UVS1-F1
#
_cell.length_a   1.000
_cell.length_b   1.000
_cell.length_c   1.000
_cell.angle_alpha   90.00
_cell.angle_beta   90.00
_cell.angle_gamma   90.00
#
_symmetry.space_group_name_H-M   'P 1'
#
loop_
_entity.id
_entity.type
_entity.pdbx_description
1 polymer ?
#
loop_
_entity_poly.entity_id
_entity_poly.type
_entity_poly.pdbx_seq_one_letter_code
_entity_poly.pdbx_strand_id
1 'polypeptide(L)'
;MMSSEVGAGVTGNMVTDTKTHDGVFEHKGISIWWLFFAGSVVLLAWVGNLYLPYLELSVPGLPEMQLVRERGTFGDQFGAVNALFSGLALTGLVYGILQQQVTLNVARDELNIARHEATRTKTMLDEQREALEEQNRVNRKQAFESNLFELLRKNTEVLEVATEGNPKSKFHNKGAIAFEVTLENYNHQVQSKTVGYEWTGFYTSHQSTFSNYAWHSSLVIEFIIEANYASFGFDTEEEGRQFYFNLFFLQIPPNAIWGLAACYLHEQFSNVLSSALTVDIIAFAKRAGIFGYSPSIIEAYKELSCSEEISA
;
A
#
# COMPACT_ATOMS: atom_id res chain seq x y z
N MET A 1 -0.74 -39.40 16.46
CA MET A 1 0.25 -40.49 16.57
C MET A 1 0.11 -41.36 15.34
N MET A 2 1.24 -41.70 14.69
CA MET A 2 1.46 -42.61 13.55
C MET A 2 1.01 -42.08 12.18
N SER A 3 1.92 -41.62 11.30
CA SER A 3 2.88 -42.37 10.43
C SER A 3 2.19 -42.76 9.11
N SER A 4 2.40 -42.03 8.01
CA SER A 4 3.49 -42.11 7.01
C SER A 4 3.26 -43.18 5.92
N GLU A 5 3.04 -42.74 4.68
CA GLU A 5 3.62 -43.21 3.40
C GLU A 5 2.86 -42.55 2.23
N VAL A 6 3.48 -41.67 1.44
CA VAL A 6 4.26 -41.90 0.20
C VAL A 6 3.38 -42.23 -1.01
N GLY A 7 3.46 -41.38 -2.05
CA GLY A 7 3.25 -41.80 -3.44
C GLY A 7 2.70 -40.75 -4.42
N ALA A 8 3.62 -40.12 -5.18
CA ALA A 8 3.55 -39.67 -6.59
C ALA A 8 2.27 -38.98 -7.14
N GLY A 9 2.31 -37.90 -7.90
CA GLY A 9 3.39 -37.18 -8.55
C GLY A 9 2.75 -36.23 -9.58
N VAL A 10 3.15 -34.96 -9.59
CA VAL A 10 2.90 -34.04 -10.71
C VAL A 10 4.13 -33.16 -10.84
N THR A 11 5.08 -33.65 -11.64
CA THR A 11 6.18 -32.87 -12.21
C THR A 11 5.65 -32.18 -13.47
N GLY A 12 5.60 -30.85 -13.47
CA GLY A 12 5.14 -30.04 -14.60
C GLY A 12 5.98 -28.77 -14.77
N ASN A 13 7.15 -28.95 -15.38
CA ASN A 13 7.93 -27.96 -16.14
C ASN A 13 8.28 -26.63 -15.47
N MET A 14 9.27 -26.68 -14.58
CA MET A 14 10.25 -25.60 -14.47
C MET A 14 11.18 -25.73 -15.70
N VAL A 15 10.98 -24.87 -16.70
CA VAL A 15 11.94 -24.69 -17.80
C VAL A 15 13.18 -24.08 -17.17
N THR A 16 14.08 -24.95 -16.72
CA THR A 16 15.46 -24.61 -16.45
C THR A 16 16.12 -24.44 -17.81
N ASP A 17 16.08 -23.21 -18.34
CA ASP A 17 16.95 -22.82 -19.43
C ASP A 17 18.36 -22.66 -18.84
N THR A 18 18.97 -23.78 -18.45
CA THR A 18 20.40 -23.86 -18.18
C THR A 18 21.12 -23.80 -19.52
N LYS A 19 21.19 -22.61 -20.09
CA LYS A 19 22.31 -22.27 -20.96
C LYS A 19 23.52 -22.09 -20.07
N THR A 20 24.19 -23.20 -19.81
CA THR A 20 25.61 -23.23 -19.49
C THR A 20 26.34 -22.48 -20.60
N HIS A 21 26.58 -21.19 -20.40
CA HIS A 21 27.60 -20.45 -21.13
C HIS A 21 28.97 -20.87 -20.59
N ASP A 22 29.31 -22.14 -20.84
CA ASP A 22 30.67 -22.65 -20.77
C ASP A 22 31.44 -22.04 -21.93
N GLY A 23 32.20 -21.01 -21.62
CA GLY A 23 32.99 -20.27 -22.59
C GLY A 23 33.56 -18.99 -22.04
N VAL A 24 33.97 -18.98 -20.76
CA VAL A 24 34.86 -17.92 -20.27
C VAL A 24 36.19 -18.14 -20.98
N PHE A 25 36.35 -17.48 -22.13
CA PHE A 25 37.64 -17.35 -22.79
C PHE A 25 38.56 -16.63 -21.80
N GLU A 26 39.37 -17.41 -21.10
CA GLU A 26 40.44 -16.90 -20.24
C GLU A 26 41.45 -16.20 -21.16
N HIS A 27 41.22 -14.92 -21.43
CA HIS A 27 42.19 -14.09 -22.14
C HIS A 27 43.42 -13.94 -21.23
N LYS A 28 44.38 -14.85 -21.38
CA LYS A 28 45.74 -14.69 -20.84
C LYS A 28 46.33 -13.42 -21.44
N GLY A 29 46.12 -12.30 -20.74
CA GLY A 29 46.72 -11.02 -21.10
C GLY A 29 48.23 -11.18 -21.15
N ILE A 30 48.84 -10.69 -22.24
CA ILE A 30 50.29 -10.57 -22.32
C ILE A 30 50.76 -9.77 -21.10
N SER A 31 51.63 -10.40 -20.30
CA SER A 31 52.18 -9.78 -19.10
C SER A 31 52.89 -8.48 -19.46
N ILE A 32 52.60 -7.40 -18.72
CA ILE A 32 53.16 -6.06 -18.95
C ILE A 32 54.71 -6.05 -18.98
N TRP A 33 55.33 -7.06 -18.37
CA TRP A 33 56.77 -7.31 -18.39
C TRP A 33 57.34 -7.52 -19.80
N TRP A 34 56.57 -8.05 -20.75
CA TRP A 34 57.01 -8.18 -22.14
C TRP A 34 57.16 -6.84 -22.86
N LEU A 35 56.34 -5.83 -22.50
CA LEU A 35 56.47 -4.48 -23.03
C LEU A 35 57.73 -3.79 -22.49
N PHE A 36 58.02 -3.96 -21.19
CA PHE A 36 59.25 -3.46 -20.58
C PHE A 36 60.50 -4.13 -21.18
N PHE A 37 60.44 -5.45 -21.42
CA PHE A 37 61.52 -6.17 -22.08
C PHE A 37 61.75 -5.66 -23.52
N ALA A 38 60.69 -5.55 -24.32
CA ALA A 38 60.78 -5.02 -25.68
C ALA A 38 61.31 -3.58 -25.72
N GLY A 39 60.84 -2.72 -24.80
CA GLY A 39 61.33 -1.36 -24.66
C GLY A 39 62.81 -1.30 -24.26
N SER A 40 63.26 -2.17 -23.35
CA SER A 40 64.67 -2.27 -22.95
C SER A 40 65.57 -2.70 -24.12
N VAL A 41 65.11 -3.64 -24.95
CA VAL A 41 65.85 -4.06 -26.16
C VAL A 41 66.02 -2.89 -27.14
N VAL A 42 64.97 -2.10 -27.36
CA VAL A 42 65.05 -0.89 -28.22
C VAL A 42 66.00 0.15 -27.62
N LEU A 43 65.97 0.36 -26.30
CA LEU A 43 66.82 1.31 -25.61
C LEU A 43 68.30 0.89 -25.65
N LEU A 44 68.57 -0.42 -25.48
CA LEU A 44 69.92 -0.99 -25.65
C LEU A 44 70.41 -0.85 -27.09
N ALA A 45 69.54 -1.03 -28.10
CA ALA A 45 69.88 -0.79 -29.49
C ALA A 45 70.21 0.69 -29.76
N TRP A 46 69.47 1.62 -29.12
CA TRP A 46 69.75 3.06 -29.16
C TRP A 46 71.10 3.42 -28.55
N VAL A 47 71.39 2.93 -27.35
CA VAL A 47 72.65 3.16 -26.64
C VAL A 47 73.81 2.51 -27.40
N GLY A 48 73.65 1.27 -27.85
CA GLY A 48 74.65 0.58 -28.66
C GLY A 48 75.00 1.37 -29.92
N ASN A 49 74.00 1.83 -30.68
CA ASN A 49 74.22 2.63 -31.89
C ASN A 49 74.88 3.99 -31.61
N LEU A 50 74.58 4.63 -30.48
CA LEU A 50 75.18 5.91 -30.09
C LEU A 50 76.64 5.78 -29.66
N TYR A 51 77.02 4.70 -28.97
CA TYR A 51 78.36 4.52 -28.40
C TYR A 51 79.32 3.70 -29.27
N LEU A 52 78.82 2.85 -30.19
CA LEU A 52 79.63 2.04 -31.11
C LEU A 52 80.68 2.87 -31.90
N PRO A 53 80.36 4.05 -32.47
CA PRO A 53 81.34 4.88 -33.18
C PRO A 53 82.43 5.45 -32.26
N TYR A 54 82.11 5.74 -30.99
CA TYR A 54 83.08 6.24 -30.01
C TYR A 54 84.00 5.13 -29.48
N LEU A 55 83.54 3.87 -29.49
CA LEU A 55 84.35 2.71 -29.13
C LEU A 55 85.40 2.40 -30.21
N GLU A 56 85.06 2.57 -31.49
CA GLU A 56 85.99 2.43 -32.63
C GLU A 56 87.03 3.55 -32.74
N LEU A 57 86.79 4.71 -32.10
CA LEU A 57 87.72 5.84 -32.08
C LEU A 57 88.88 5.69 -31.06
N SER A 58 88.91 4.59 -30.30
CA SER A 58 89.94 4.34 -29.28
C SER A 58 91.10 3.46 -29.77
N VAL A 59 91.27 3.29 -31.09
CA VAL A 59 92.48 2.72 -31.69
C VAL A 59 93.54 3.83 -31.79
N PRO A 60 94.67 3.74 -31.06
CA PRO A 60 95.69 4.79 -31.12
C PRO A 60 96.40 4.75 -32.46
N GLY A 61 96.14 5.74 -33.34
CA GLY A 61 97.09 6.09 -34.41
C GLY A 61 96.61 6.45 -35.82
N LEU A 62 95.47 7.10 -36.06
CA LEU A 62 95.19 7.71 -37.39
C LEU A 62 94.51 9.10 -37.32
N PRO A 63 94.75 9.98 -38.31
CA PRO A 63 94.53 11.42 -38.22
C PRO A 63 93.07 11.84 -38.45
N GLU A 64 92.68 12.93 -37.79
CA GLU A 64 91.41 13.62 -38.02
C GLU A 64 91.26 14.01 -39.50
N MET A 65 90.12 13.65 -40.12
CA MET A 65 89.33 14.49 -41.05
C MET A 65 88.29 13.65 -41.83
N GLN A 66 87.01 13.68 -41.42
CA GLN A 66 85.84 13.67 -42.33
C GLN A 66 84.48 13.94 -41.64
N LEU A 67 84.39 15.04 -40.87
CA LEU A 67 83.22 15.42 -40.06
C LEU A 67 81.90 15.78 -40.80
N VAL A 68 81.83 15.62 -42.13
CA VAL A 68 80.63 16.00 -42.93
C VAL A 68 80.05 14.86 -43.79
N ARG A 69 80.81 13.79 -44.10
CA ARG A 69 80.25 12.59 -44.76
C ARG A 69 79.60 11.61 -43.78
N GLU A 70 80.04 11.60 -42.53
CA GLU A 70 79.52 10.71 -41.49
C GLU A 70 78.12 11.11 -40.99
N ARG A 71 77.69 12.36 -41.18
CA ARG A 71 76.37 12.82 -40.70
C ARG A 71 75.20 12.23 -41.48
N GLY A 72 75.42 11.88 -42.76
CA GLY A 72 74.42 11.19 -43.59
C GLY A 72 74.20 9.73 -43.15
N THR A 73 75.28 9.02 -42.86
CA THR A 73 75.24 7.63 -42.36
C THR A 73 74.80 7.54 -40.89
N PHE A 74 75.08 8.57 -40.08
CA PHE A 74 74.54 8.67 -38.72
C PHE A 74 73.00 8.69 -38.73
N GLY A 75 72.38 9.40 -39.68
CA GLY A 75 70.92 9.40 -39.85
C GLY A 75 70.34 8.04 -40.27
N ASP A 76 71.02 7.33 -41.18
CA ASP A 76 70.60 6.02 -41.69
C ASP A 76 70.66 4.91 -40.62
N GLN A 77 71.62 4.98 -39.69
CA GLN A 77 71.77 4.00 -38.61
C GLN A 77 70.63 4.05 -37.58
N PHE A 78 70.06 5.23 -37.33
CA PHE A 78 68.88 5.36 -36.46
C PHE A 78 67.56 5.07 -37.20
N GLY A 79 67.56 5.06 -38.54
CA GLY A 79 66.37 4.81 -39.35
C GLY A 79 65.74 3.43 -39.11
N ALA A 80 66.56 2.37 -39.08
CA ALA A 80 66.08 1.01 -38.83
C ALA A 80 65.53 0.81 -37.41
N VAL A 81 66.18 1.39 -36.40
CA VAL A 81 65.73 1.32 -34.99
C VAL A 81 64.45 2.13 -34.79
N ASN A 82 64.34 3.31 -35.41
CA ASN A 82 63.13 4.13 -35.36
C ASN A 82 61.95 3.47 -36.10
N ALA A 83 62.20 2.81 -37.24
CA ALA A 83 61.19 2.04 -37.95
C ALA A 83 60.70 0.85 -37.11
N LEU A 84 61.61 0.12 -36.46
CA LEU A 84 61.26 -0.99 -35.57
C LEU A 84 60.46 -0.52 -34.35
N PHE A 85 60.90 0.57 -33.71
CA PHE A 85 60.17 1.18 -32.59
C PHE A 85 58.77 1.64 -33.02
N SER A 86 58.65 2.30 -34.17
CA SER A 86 57.37 2.76 -34.70
C SER A 86 56.43 1.58 -35.05
N GLY A 87 56.96 0.50 -35.62
CA GLY A 87 56.21 -0.72 -35.89
C GLY A 87 55.74 -1.45 -34.63
N LEU A 88 56.59 -1.53 -33.61
CA LEU A 88 56.23 -2.10 -32.30
C LEU A 88 55.19 -1.23 -31.57
N ALA A 89 55.34 0.10 -31.60
CA ALA A 89 54.37 1.03 -31.04
C ALA A 89 53.01 0.93 -31.75
N LEU A 90 53.01 0.85 -33.08
CA LEU A 90 51.80 0.65 -33.87
C LEU A 90 51.13 -0.70 -33.55
N THR A 91 51.92 -1.77 -33.43
CA THR A 91 51.41 -3.10 -33.07
C THR A 91 50.79 -3.10 -31.68
N GLY A 92 51.45 -2.45 -30.70
CA GLY A 92 50.92 -2.27 -29.35
C GLY A 92 49.62 -1.46 -29.33
N LEU A 93 49.53 -0.40 -30.13
CA LEU A 93 48.33 0.40 -30.29
C LEU A 93 47.17 -0.41 -30.88
N VAL A 94 47.41 -1.16 -31.96
CA VAL A 94 46.40 -2.03 -32.60
C VAL A 94 45.92 -3.09 -31.62
N TYR A 95 46.83 -3.73 -30.88
CA TYR A 95 46.48 -4.70 -29.85
C TYR A 95 45.61 -4.07 -28.75
N GLY A 96 45.96 -2.86 -28.29
CA GLY A 96 45.18 -2.11 -27.31
C GLY A 96 43.77 -1.81 -27.81
N ILE A 97 43.61 -1.40 -29.08
CA ILE A 97 42.30 -1.15 -29.70
C ILE A 97 41.47 -2.43 -29.74
N LEU A 98 42.06 -3.58 -30.11
CA LEU A 98 41.36 -4.86 -30.15
C LEU A 98 40.87 -5.26 -28.75
N GLN A 99 41.68 -5.08 -27.71
CA GLN A 99 41.28 -5.34 -26.33
C GLN A 99 40.16 -4.39 -25.86
N GLN A 100 40.29 -3.10 -26.18
CA GLN A 100 39.25 -2.11 -25.87
C GLN A 100 37.91 -2.44 -26.54
N GLN A 101 37.92 -2.95 -27.79
CA GLN A 101 36.70 -3.39 -28.48
C GLN A 101 36.02 -4.55 -27.75
N VAL A 102 36.78 -5.56 -27.32
CA VAL A 102 36.25 -6.69 -26.54
C VAL A 102 35.63 -6.20 -25.23
N THR A 103 36.35 -5.36 -24.46
CA THR A 103 35.85 -4.81 -23.20
C THR A 103 34.57 -3.98 -23.40
N LEU A 104 34.51 -3.15 -24.45
CA LEU A 104 33.30 -2.36 -24.76
C LEU A 104 32.11 -3.23 -25.12
N ASN A 105 32.33 -4.35 -25.81
CA ASN A 105 31.26 -5.29 -26.15
C ASN A 105 30.71 -5.96 -24.88
N VAL A 106 31.59 -6.49 -24.01
CA VAL A 106 31.17 -7.08 -22.74
C VAL A 106 30.42 -6.07 -21.87
N ALA A 107 30.92 -4.83 -21.76
CA ALA A 107 30.25 -3.78 -20.99
C ALA A 107 28.86 -3.41 -21.57
N ARG A 108 28.68 -3.47 -22.89
CA ARG A 108 27.35 -3.27 -23.52
C ARG A 108 26.41 -4.41 -23.18
N ASP A 109 26.90 -5.64 -23.20
CA ASP A 109 26.09 -6.82 -22.87
C ASP A 109 25.66 -6.79 -21.39
N GLU A 110 26.58 -6.48 -20.47
CA GLU A 110 26.27 -6.29 -19.05
C GLU A 110 25.24 -5.17 -18.84
N LEU A 111 25.38 -4.04 -19.54
CA LEU A 111 24.41 -2.95 -19.47
C LEU A 111 23.03 -3.37 -20.00
N ASN A 112 22.98 -4.17 -21.06
CA ASN A 112 21.73 -4.69 -21.60
C ASN A 112 21.06 -5.63 -20.59
N ILE A 113 21.81 -6.54 -19.97
CA ILE A 113 21.30 -7.42 -18.91
C ILE A 113 20.77 -6.58 -17.73
N ALA A 114 21.56 -5.62 -17.23
CA ALA A 114 21.15 -4.75 -16.14
C ALA A 114 19.88 -3.95 -16.45
N ARG A 115 19.72 -3.49 -17.71
CA ARG A 115 18.49 -2.83 -18.17
C ARG A 115 17.30 -3.79 -18.17
N HIS A 116 17.47 -5.02 -18.63
CA HIS A 116 16.41 -6.03 -18.61
C HIS A 116 15.98 -6.37 -17.18
N GLU A 117 16.93 -6.55 -16.26
CA GLU A 117 16.65 -6.80 -14.84
C GLU A 117 15.96 -5.60 -14.16
N ALA A 118 16.38 -4.38 -14.48
CA ALA A 118 15.74 -3.17 -13.97
C ALA A 118 14.28 -3.06 -14.45
N THR A 119 14.01 -3.37 -15.72
CA THR A 119 12.64 -3.41 -16.25
C THR A 119 11.80 -4.48 -15.55
N ARG A 120 12.35 -5.68 -15.36
CA ARG A 120 11.66 -6.76 -14.65
C ARG A 120 11.37 -6.41 -13.19
N THR A 121 12.31 -5.75 -12.52
CA THR A 121 12.12 -5.26 -11.15
C THR A 121 11.01 -4.22 -11.09
N LYS A 122 10.95 -3.30 -12.06
CA LYS A 122 9.85 -2.32 -12.16
C LYS A 122 8.50 -3.00 -12.30
N THR A 123 8.36 -3.95 -13.22
CA THR A 123 7.08 -4.66 -13.42
C THR A 123 6.67 -5.42 -12.15
N MET A 124 7.62 -6.06 -11.45
CA MET A 124 7.33 -6.72 -10.17
C MET A 124 6.90 -5.74 -9.07
N LEU A 125 7.50 -4.55 -9.02
CA LEU A 125 7.11 -3.51 -8.06
C LEU A 125 5.72 -2.96 -8.36
N ASP A 126 5.37 -2.81 -9.63
CA ASP A 126 4.03 -2.39 -10.07
C ASP A 126 2.98 -3.44 -9.65
N GLU A 127 3.23 -4.73 -9.91
CA GLU A 127 2.37 -5.84 -9.47
C GLU A 127 2.23 -5.90 -7.93
N GLN A 128 3.32 -5.71 -7.19
CA GLN A 128 3.29 -5.66 -5.72
C GLN A 128 2.48 -4.47 -5.20
N ARG A 129 2.58 -3.32 -5.87
CA ARG A 129 1.82 -2.14 -5.50
C ARG A 129 0.32 -2.39 -5.68
N GLU A 130 -0.09 -2.95 -6.81
CA GLU A 130 -1.50 -3.33 -7.04
C GLU A 130 -2.00 -4.31 -5.98
N ALA A 131 -1.21 -5.34 -5.65
CA ALA A 131 -1.57 -6.30 -4.61
C ALA A 131 -1.68 -5.66 -3.22
N LEU A 132 -0.79 -4.73 -2.87
CA LEU A 132 -0.85 -3.99 -1.61
C LEU A 132 -2.04 -3.04 -1.54
N GLU A 133 -2.39 -2.38 -2.65
CA GLU A 133 -3.57 -1.51 -2.74
C GLU A 133 -4.85 -2.32 -2.52
N GLU A 134 -4.96 -3.50 -3.13
CA GLU A 134 -6.10 -4.41 -2.92
C GLU A 134 -6.13 -4.98 -1.49
N GLN A 135 -4.99 -5.40 -0.95
CA GLN A 135 -4.90 -5.86 0.43
C GLN A 135 -5.33 -4.77 1.42
N ASN A 136 -4.88 -3.52 1.21
CA ASN A 136 -5.29 -2.38 2.03
C ASN A 136 -6.80 -2.14 1.93
N ARG A 137 -7.40 -2.30 0.75
CA ARG A 137 -8.85 -2.19 0.57
C ARG A 137 -9.61 -3.23 1.39
N VAL A 138 -9.21 -4.50 1.32
CA VAL A 138 -9.79 -5.59 2.11
C VAL A 138 -9.59 -5.36 3.61
N ASN A 139 -8.39 -4.97 4.03
CA ASN A 139 -8.08 -4.72 5.44
C ASN A 139 -8.91 -3.58 6.03
N ARG A 140 -9.10 -2.47 5.29
CA ARG A 140 -9.95 -1.34 5.75
C ARG A 140 -11.39 -1.80 5.96
N LYS A 141 -11.95 -2.54 5.00
CA LYS A 141 -13.31 -3.08 5.10
C LYS A 141 -13.43 -4.03 6.31
N GLN A 142 -12.48 -4.95 6.47
CA GLN A 142 -12.48 -5.89 7.59
C GLN A 142 -12.35 -5.18 8.94
N ALA A 143 -11.50 -4.17 9.05
CA ALA A 143 -11.34 -3.39 10.27
C ALA A 143 -12.63 -2.64 10.63
N PHE A 144 -13.28 -2.02 9.62
CA PHE A 144 -14.59 -1.39 9.79
C PHE A 144 -15.64 -2.39 10.27
N GLU A 145 -15.80 -3.52 9.57
CA GLU A 145 -16.80 -4.55 9.91
C GLU A 145 -16.56 -5.13 11.31
N SER A 146 -15.30 -5.42 11.66
CA SER A 146 -14.94 -5.92 12.99
C SER A 146 -15.34 -4.93 14.09
N ASN A 147 -15.04 -3.65 13.91
CA ASN A 147 -15.40 -2.61 14.87
C ASN A 147 -16.92 -2.42 14.93
N LEU A 148 -17.60 -2.41 13.79
CA LEU A 148 -19.06 -2.32 13.72
C LEU A 148 -19.71 -3.48 14.47
N PHE A 149 -19.30 -4.72 14.24
CA PHE A 149 -19.89 -5.88 14.90
C PHE A 149 -19.61 -5.88 16.41
N GLU A 150 -18.46 -5.38 16.86
CA GLU A 150 -18.22 -5.17 18.28
C GLU A 150 -19.16 -4.11 18.88
N LEU A 151 -19.37 -3.00 18.17
CA LEU A 151 -20.32 -1.95 18.55
C LEU A 151 -21.76 -2.47 18.58
N LEU A 152 -22.19 -3.28 17.59
CA LEU A 152 -23.50 -3.92 17.56
C LEU A 152 -23.71 -4.84 18.75
N ARG A 153 -22.72 -5.69 19.06
CA ARG A 153 -22.76 -6.58 20.22
C ARG A 153 -22.91 -5.79 21.52
N LYS A 154 -22.12 -4.72 21.70
CA LYS A 154 -22.26 -3.83 22.86
C LYS A 154 -23.63 -3.17 22.90
N ASN A 155 -24.18 -2.76 21.75
CA ASN A 155 -25.51 -2.16 21.68
C ASN A 155 -26.59 -3.15 22.18
N THR A 156 -26.51 -4.42 21.79
CA THR A 156 -27.40 -5.47 22.31
C THR A 156 -27.19 -5.71 23.80
N GLU A 157 -25.95 -5.74 24.29
CA GLU A 157 -25.66 -5.87 25.73
C GLU A 157 -26.26 -4.70 26.53
N VAL A 158 -26.17 -3.47 26.02
CA VAL A 158 -26.77 -2.27 26.63
C VAL A 158 -28.30 -2.36 26.63
N LEU A 159 -28.90 -2.90 25.56
CA LEU A 159 -30.33 -3.15 25.50
C LEU A 159 -30.75 -4.12 26.62
N GLU A 160 -30.07 -5.26 26.75
CA GLU A 160 -30.41 -6.32 27.71
C GLU A 160 -30.33 -5.87 29.17
N VAL A 161 -29.44 -4.93 29.50
CA VAL A 161 -29.34 -4.37 30.86
C VAL A 161 -30.34 -3.24 31.14
N ALA A 162 -31.02 -2.72 30.12
CA ALA A 162 -32.06 -1.71 30.33
C ALA A 162 -33.17 -2.29 31.20
N THR A 163 -33.59 -1.55 32.23
CA THR A 163 -34.60 -2.02 33.19
C THR A 163 -35.71 -1.01 33.37
N GLU A 164 -36.95 -1.49 33.34
CA GLU A 164 -38.14 -0.68 33.59
C GLU A 164 -38.97 -1.32 34.71
N GLY A 165 -39.52 -0.50 35.61
CA GLY A 165 -40.36 -1.02 36.70
C GLY A 165 -40.52 -0.04 37.85
N ASN A 166 -41.45 -0.38 38.75
CA ASN A 166 -41.67 0.42 39.94
C ASN A 166 -40.41 0.42 40.82
N PRO A 167 -39.85 1.58 41.21
CA PRO A 167 -38.65 1.66 42.05
C PRO A 167 -38.77 0.94 43.39
N LYS A 168 -40.00 0.70 43.87
CA LYS A 168 -40.29 -0.02 45.11
C LYS A 168 -40.50 -1.54 44.92
N SER A 169 -40.57 -2.01 43.68
CA SER A 169 -40.73 -3.43 43.34
C SER A 169 -39.38 -4.13 43.33
N LYS A 170 -39.34 -5.40 43.75
CA LYS A 170 -38.17 -6.27 43.53
C LYS A 170 -38.07 -6.79 42.10
N PHE A 171 -39.18 -6.78 41.37
CA PHE A 171 -39.27 -7.25 39.99
C PHE A 171 -39.24 -6.05 39.04
N HIS A 172 -38.25 -6.05 38.15
CA HIS A 172 -38.09 -5.09 37.07
C HIS A 172 -38.12 -5.85 35.74
N ASN A 173 -38.82 -5.31 34.75
CA ASN A 173 -38.72 -5.75 33.37
C ASN A 173 -37.33 -5.41 32.86
N LYS A 174 -36.76 -6.26 31.99
CA LYS A 174 -35.42 -6.07 31.44
C LYS A 174 -35.41 -6.23 29.94
N GLY A 175 -34.39 -5.68 29.29
CA GLY A 175 -34.18 -5.88 27.86
C GLY A 175 -35.33 -5.36 27.02
N ALA A 176 -35.65 -6.06 25.94
CA ALA A 176 -36.76 -5.74 25.05
C ALA A 176 -38.12 -5.62 25.76
N ILE A 177 -38.34 -6.42 26.83
CA ILE A 177 -39.59 -6.42 27.60
C ILE A 177 -39.76 -5.11 28.36
N ALA A 178 -38.66 -4.49 28.81
CA ALA A 178 -38.71 -3.18 29.44
C ALA A 178 -39.35 -2.16 28.47
N PHE A 179 -38.87 -2.10 27.23
CA PHE A 179 -39.41 -1.21 26.20
C PHE A 179 -40.85 -1.53 25.81
N GLU A 180 -41.20 -2.82 25.74
CA GLU A 180 -42.56 -3.27 25.44
C GLU A 180 -43.57 -2.77 26.47
N VAL A 181 -43.30 -3.00 27.76
CA VAL A 181 -44.19 -2.59 28.84
C VAL A 181 -44.34 -1.06 28.90
N THR A 182 -43.26 -0.32 28.66
CA THR A 182 -43.35 1.14 28.61
C THR A 182 -44.20 1.63 27.45
N LEU A 183 -44.04 1.02 26.27
CA LEU A 183 -44.84 1.36 25.08
C LEU A 183 -46.32 1.02 25.28
N GLU A 184 -46.65 -0.13 25.90
CA GLU A 184 -48.03 -0.48 26.25
C GLU A 184 -48.65 0.53 27.21
N ASN A 185 -47.91 0.95 28.25
CA ASN A 185 -48.36 1.97 29.20
C ASN A 185 -48.61 3.32 28.50
N TYR A 186 -47.74 3.72 27.58
CA TYR A 186 -47.94 4.93 26.77
C TYR A 186 -49.22 4.83 25.94
N ASN A 187 -49.39 3.73 25.21
CA ASN A 187 -50.57 3.52 24.35
C ASN A 187 -51.87 3.54 25.15
N HIS A 188 -51.89 2.94 26.34
CA HIS A 188 -53.06 2.97 27.23
C HIS A 188 -53.41 4.40 27.67
N GLN A 189 -52.40 5.22 28.02
CA GLN A 189 -52.60 6.60 28.46
C GLN A 189 -53.07 7.53 27.33
N VAL A 190 -52.59 7.30 26.10
CA VAL A 190 -53.03 8.02 24.89
C VAL A 190 -54.48 7.65 24.56
N GLN A 191 -54.82 6.35 24.59
CA GLN A 191 -56.17 5.87 24.29
C GLN A 191 -57.21 6.31 25.34
N SER A 192 -56.83 6.45 26.60
CA SER A 192 -57.72 6.95 27.66
C SER A 192 -58.04 8.45 27.54
N LYS A 193 -57.57 9.14 26.47
CA LYS A 193 -57.76 10.57 26.23
C LYS A 193 -57.39 11.44 27.43
N THR A 194 -56.38 11.03 28.18
CA THR A 194 -55.77 11.88 29.21
C THR A 194 -55.10 13.04 28.47
N VAL A 195 -55.82 14.15 28.35
CA VAL A 195 -55.41 15.32 27.58
C VAL A 195 -54.02 15.77 28.05
N GLY A 196 -53.03 15.73 27.15
CA GLY A 196 -51.69 16.28 27.40
C GLY A 196 -50.52 15.29 27.57
N TYR A 197 -50.70 13.98 27.33
CA TYR A 197 -49.55 13.06 27.26
C TYR A 197 -48.81 13.21 25.92
N GLU A 198 -48.04 14.28 25.81
CA GLU A 198 -47.01 14.45 24.78
C GLU A 198 -45.92 13.37 24.97
N TRP A 199 -45.29 12.96 23.86
CA TRP A 199 -44.19 11.99 23.89
C TRP A 199 -43.01 12.47 24.77
N THR A 200 -42.92 13.78 25.02
CA THR A 200 -41.97 14.44 25.92
C THR A 200 -42.15 13.97 27.37
N GLY A 201 -43.37 14.01 27.90
CA GLY A 201 -43.68 13.55 29.26
C GLY A 201 -43.44 12.05 29.45
N PHE A 202 -43.65 11.28 28.39
CA PHE A 202 -43.28 9.88 28.35
C PHE A 202 -41.76 9.68 28.48
N TYR A 203 -40.97 10.40 27.70
CA TYR A 203 -39.50 10.32 27.76
C TYR A 203 -38.98 10.73 29.13
N THR A 204 -39.42 11.87 29.67
CA THR A 204 -38.98 12.34 31.00
C THR A 204 -39.23 11.32 32.09
N SER A 205 -40.32 10.55 32.00
CA SER A 205 -40.69 9.54 32.99
C SER A 205 -39.84 8.26 32.91
N HIS A 206 -39.26 7.96 31.74
CA HIS A 206 -38.54 6.70 31.48
C HIS A 206 -37.09 6.94 31.00
N GLN A 207 -36.57 8.15 31.23
CA GLN A 207 -35.29 8.59 30.73
C GLN A 207 -34.14 7.66 31.15
N SER A 208 -34.13 7.23 32.42
CA SER A 208 -33.10 6.33 32.96
C SER A 208 -33.02 4.99 32.23
N THR A 209 -34.14 4.54 31.66
CA THR A 209 -34.25 3.27 30.95
C THR A 209 -33.73 3.41 29.52
N PHE A 210 -34.05 4.52 28.85
CA PHE A 210 -33.84 4.65 27.41
C PHE A 210 -32.61 5.47 27.00
N SER A 211 -32.17 6.46 27.80
CA SER A 211 -31.07 7.33 27.39
C SER A 211 -29.78 6.58 27.15
N ASN A 212 -29.41 5.62 28.02
CA ASN A 212 -28.17 4.86 27.85
C ASN A 212 -28.16 4.06 26.55
N TYR A 213 -29.27 3.40 26.24
CA TYR A 213 -29.42 2.67 24.99
C TYR A 213 -29.42 3.59 23.78
N ALA A 214 -30.11 4.73 23.86
CA ALA A 214 -30.13 5.75 22.82
C ALA A 214 -28.73 6.31 22.52
N TRP A 215 -27.95 6.64 23.55
CA TRP A 215 -26.56 7.08 23.41
C TRP A 215 -25.68 6.05 22.71
N HIS A 216 -25.75 4.78 23.14
CA HIS A 216 -24.98 3.72 22.49
C HIS A 216 -25.41 3.49 21.05
N SER A 217 -26.70 3.52 20.78
CA SER A 217 -27.25 3.44 19.42
C SER A 217 -26.78 4.61 18.55
N SER A 218 -26.69 5.82 19.11
CA SER A 218 -26.17 7.01 18.40
C SER A 218 -24.73 6.81 17.95
N LEU A 219 -23.88 6.24 18.81
CA LEU A 219 -22.48 5.97 18.47
C LEU A 219 -22.35 4.97 17.32
N VAL A 220 -23.20 3.93 17.30
CA VAL A 220 -23.20 2.97 16.18
C VAL A 220 -23.62 3.67 14.89
N ILE A 221 -24.66 4.49 14.96
CA ILE A 221 -25.18 5.23 13.81
C ILE A 221 -24.14 6.19 13.25
N GLU A 222 -23.49 6.98 14.11
CA GLU A 222 -22.41 7.90 13.74
C GLU A 222 -21.27 7.14 13.04
N PHE A 223 -20.85 6.01 13.60
CA PHE A 223 -19.83 5.15 13.01
C PHE A 223 -20.21 4.65 11.60
N ILE A 224 -21.49 4.36 11.36
CA ILE A 224 -22.00 3.98 10.03
C ILE A 224 -21.99 5.18 9.08
N ILE A 225 -22.27 6.40 9.53
CA ILE A 225 -22.37 7.56 8.61
C ILE A 225 -21.01 8.07 8.17
N GLU A 226 -20.04 8.08 9.09
CA GLU A 226 -18.70 8.59 8.82
C GLU A 226 -17.86 7.66 7.93
N ALA A 227 -18.34 6.45 7.67
CA ALA A 227 -17.64 5.48 6.85
C ALA A 227 -17.63 5.88 5.36
N ASN A 228 -16.51 5.59 4.69
CA ASN A 228 -16.36 5.75 3.25
C ASN A 228 -16.65 4.42 2.54
N TYR A 229 -17.86 4.29 2.01
CA TYR A 229 -18.35 3.04 1.41
C TYR A 229 -17.80 2.79 0.01
N ALA A 230 -17.46 3.83 -0.75
CA ALA A 230 -16.76 3.68 -2.02
C ALA A 230 -15.43 2.93 -1.81
N SER A 231 -14.73 3.18 -0.69
CA SER A 231 -13.49 2.49 -0.34
C SER A 231 -13.67 1.00 0.00
N PHE A 232 -14.90 0.55 0.24
CA PHE A 232 -15.26 -0.84 0.55
C PHE A 232 -15.80 -1.61 -0.66
N GLY A 233 -15.98 -0.94 -1.80
CA GLY A 233 -16.45 -1.52 -3.06
C GLY A 233 -17.96 -1.49 -3.26
N PHE A 234 -18.67 -0.54 -2.62
CA PHE A 234 -20.07 -0.24 -2.96
C PHE A 234 -20.13 0.71 -4.17
N ASP A 235 -21.17 0.57 -5.00
CA ASP A 235 -21.36 1.41 -6.19
C ASP A 235 -21.71 2.85 -5.80
N THR A 236 -22.43 3.03 -4.69
CA THR A 236 -22.77 4.34 -4.12
C THR A 236 -22.61 4.37 -2.61
N GLU A 237 -22.31 5.56 -2.06
CA GLU A 237 -22.27 5.78 -0.60
C GLU A 237 -23.61 5.48 0.08
N GLU A 238 -24.72 5.78 -0.60
CA GLU A 238 -26.07 5.53 -0.10
C GLU A 238 -26.36 4.04 0.03
N GLU A 239 -25.98 3.23 -0.97
CA GLU A 239 -26.17 1.78 -0.92
C GLU A 239 -25.42 1.14 0.25
N GLY A 240 -24.14 1.49 0.42
CA GLY A 240 -23.34 0.99 1.54
C GLY A 240 -23.91 1.40 2.90
N ARG A 241 -24.26 2.68 3.05
CA ARG A 241 -24.89 3.18 4.27
C ARG A 241 -26.19 2.46 4.60
N GLN A 242 -27.07 2.30 3.60
CA GLN A 242 -28.35 1.62 3.76
C GLN A 242 -28.16 0.14 4.11
N PHE A 243 -27.16 -0.53 3.54
CA PHE A 243 -26.82 -1.92 3.88
C PHE A 243 -26.46 -2.08 5.37
N TYR A 244 -25.55 -1.27 5.90
CA TYR A 244 -25.15 -1.38 7.30
C TYR A 244 -26.21 -0.85 8.28
N PHE A 245 -27.00 0.16 7.89
CA PHE A 245 -28.17 0.55 8.67
C PHE A 245 -29.17 -0.59 8.77
N ASN A 246 -29.48 -1.27 7.67
CA ASN A 246 -30.36 -2.45 7.70
C ASN A 246 -29.84 -3.49 8.71
N LEU A 247 -28.52 -3.78 8.69
CA LEU A 247 -27.91 -4.71 9.66
C LEU A 247 -28.07 -4.25 11.11
N PHE A 248 -27.85 -2.95 11.38
CA PHE A 248 -28.04 -2.36 12.71
C PHE A 248 -29.49 -2.50 13.18
N PHE A 249 -30.45 -2.04 12.37
CA PHE A 249 -31.87 -2.05 12.75
C PHE A 249 -32.45 -3.45 12.88
N LEU A 250 -31.96 -4.44 12.12
CA LEU A 250 -32.35 -5.85 12.27
C LEU A 250 -32.02 -6.42 13.66
N GLN A 251 -31.05 -5.84 14.38
CA GLN A 251 -30.68 -6.29 15.73
C GLN A 251 -31.57 -5.68 16.83
N ILE A 252 -32.41 -4.70 16.48
CA ILE A 252 -33.20 -3.95 17.46
C ILE A 252 -34.66 -4.41 17.40
N PRO A 253 -35.26 -4.80 18.54
CA PRO A 253 -36.67 -5.18 18.56
C PRO A 253 -37.55 -3.95 18.24
N PRO A 254 -38.68 -4.13 17.53
CA PRO A 254 -39.56 -3.03 17.11
C PRO A 254 -39.94 -2.04 18.22
N ASN A 255 -40.21 -2.56 19.43
CA ASN A 255 -40.57 -1.75 20.60
C ASN A 255 -39.41 -0.84 21.05
N ALA A 256 -38.16 -1.31 20.94
CA ALA A 256 -36.99 -0.51 21.27
C ALA A 256 -36.68 0.54 20.20
N ILE A 257 -36.95 0.26 18.92
CA ILE A 257 -36.84 1.25 17.83
C ILE A 257 -37.77 2.44 18.07
N TRP A 258 -39.00 2.17 18.54
CA TRP A 258 -39.91 3.23 18.93
C TRP A 258 -39.35 4.08 20.09
N GLY A 259 -38.81 3.43 21.12
CA GLY A 259 -38.18 4.12 22.25
C GLY A 259 -37.00 4.99 21.83
N LEU A 260 -36.15 4.49 20.92
CA LEU A 260 -35.05 5.25 20.33
C LEU A 260 -35.55 6.49 19.57
N ALA A 261 -36.60 6.36 18.76
CA ALA A 261 -37.17 7.48 18.03
C ALA A 261 -37.70 8.58 18.96
N ALA A 262 -38.36 8.20 20.06
CA ALA A 262 -38.79 9.15 21.08
C ALA A 262 -37.60 9.84 21.77
N CYS A 263 -36.50 9.13 22.00
CA CYS A 263 -35.28 9.71 22.57
C CYS A 263 -34.62 10.71 21.63
N TYR A 264 -34.50 10.39 20.35
CA TYR A 264 -33.81 11.25 19.37
C TYR A 264 -34.59 12.52 19.01
N LEU A 265 -35.92 12.51 19.19
CA LEU A 265 -36.72 13.72 19.10
C LEU A 265 -36.55 14.64 20.33
N HIS A 266 -36.10 14.11 21.47
CA HIS A 266 -35.90 14.92 22.68
C HIS A 266 -34.69 15.85 22.55
N GLU A 267 -34.83 17.09 23.03
CA GLU A 267 -33.83 18.16 22.96
C GLU A 267 -32.46 17.78 23.57
N GLN A 268 -32.41 16.77 24.45
CA GLN A 268 -31.14 16.27 24.97
C GLN A 268 -30.26 15.58 23.92
N PHE A 269 -30.86 15.02 22.87
CA PHE A 269 -30.16 14.34 21.78
C PHE A 269 -30.00 15.21 20.53
N SER A 270 -30.58 16.42 20.49
CA SER A 270 -30.45 17.35 19.37
C SER A 270 -29.02 17.87 19.18
N ASN A 271 -28.19 17.85 20.23
CA ASN A 271 -26.78 18.21 20.17
C ASN A 271 -25.87 17.04 19.79
N VAL A 272 -26.40 15.81 19.77
CA VAL A 272 -25.64 14.55 19.61
C VAL A 272 -25.84 14.00 18.22
N LEU A 273 -27.09 13.96 17.76
CA LEU A 273 -27.42 13.72 16.39
C LEU A 273 -27.78 15.04 15.73
N SER A 274 -27.19 15.33 14.56
CA SER A 274 -27.73 16.37 13.69
C SER A 274 -29.21 16.10 13.43
N SER A 275 -30.01 17.16 13.29
CA SER A 275 -31.44 17.05 12.94
C SER A 275 -31.66 16.13 11.73
N ALA A 276 -30.78 16.20 10.74
CA ALA A 276 -30.84 15.43 9.50
C ALA A 276 -30.73 13.93 9.76
N LEU A 277 -29.87 13.57 10.71
CA LEU A 277 -29.66 12.19 11.09
C LEU A 277 -30.87 11.60 11.81
N THR A 278 -31.49 12.38 12.71
CA THR A 278 -32.74 12.00 13.37
C THR A 278 -33.86 11.81 12.34
N VAL A 279 -33.91 12.65 11.29
CA VAL A 279 -34.88 12.54 10.19
C VAL A 279 -34.68 11.26 9.39
N ASP A 280 -33.44 10.91 9.02
CA ASP A 280 -33.16 9.70 8.24
C ASP A 280 -33.53 8.40 8.99
N ILE A 281 -33.29 8.37 10.31
CA ILE A 281 -33.61 7.22 11.17
C ILE A 281 -35.13 7.02 11.28
N ILE A 282 -35.86 8.11 11.51
CA ILE A 282 -37.32 8.04 11.63
C ILE A 282 -37.94 7.73 10.26
N ALA A 283 -37.37 8.24 9.16
CA ALA A 283 -37.75 7.88 7.80
C ALA A 283 -37.52 6.38 7.52
N PHE A 284 -36.36 5.85 7.93
CA PHE A 284 -36.02 4.43 7.82
C PHE A 284 -37.04 3.56 8.57
N ALA A 285 -37.25 3.83 9.86
CA ALA A 285 -38.14 3.01 10.67
C ALA A 285 -39.62 3.15 10.24
N LYS A 286 -39.99 4.27 9.58
CA LYS A 286 -41.28 4.42 8.89
C LYS A 286 -41.37 3.55 7.64
N ARG A 287 -40.34 3.55 6.78
CA ARG A 287 -40.28 2.70 5.57
C ARG A 287 -40.32 1.22 5.91
N ALA A 288 -39.71 0.82 7.01
CA ALA A 288 -39.72 -0.55 7.51
C ALA A 288 -41.06 -0.98 8.16
N GLY A 289 -42.06 -0.10 8.24
CA GLY A 289 -43.37 -0.42 8.80
C GLY A 289 -43.41 -0.56 10.33
N ILE A 290 -42.36 -0.11 11.02
CA ILE A 290 -42.19 -0.29 12.47
C ILE A 290 -43.08 0.68 13.26
N PHE A 291 -43.40 1.84 12.69
CA PHE A 291 -44.20 2.90 13.34
C PHE A 291 -45.72 2.80 13.14
N GLY A 292 -46.32 1.61 13.19
CA GLY A 292 -47.78 1.47 13.16
C GLY A 292 -48.54 2.17 14.31
N TYR A 293 -47.85 2.73 15.32
CA TYR A 293 -48.41 2.90 16.66
C TYR A 293 -48.33 4.32 17.28
N SER A 294 -47.89 5.39 16.59
CA SER A 294 -47.92 6.74 17.21
C SER A 294 -48.02 7.91 16.22
N PRO A 295 -49.21 8.51 16.03
CA PRO A 295 -49.40 9.71 15.21
C PRO A 295 -48.58 10.94 15.66
N SER A 296 -48.33 11.08 16.96
CA SER A 296 -47.65 12.24 17.56
C SER A 296 -46.15 12.29 17.26
N ILE A 297 -45.47 11.13 17.23
CA ILE A 297 -44.07 11.03 16.79
C ILE A 297 -43.94 11.35 15.30
N ILE A 298 -44.92 10.93 14.49
CA ILE A 298 -44.96 11.23 13.05
C ILE A 298 -45.20 12.73 12.81
N GLU A 299 -45.99 13.39 13.65
CA GLU A 299 -46.22 14.85 13.60
C GLU A 299 -44.96 15.63 13.97
N ALA A 300 -44.30 15.28 15.09
CA ALA A 300 -43.02 15.88 15.49
C ALA A 300 -41.93 15.68 14.43
N TYR A 301 -41.88 14.50 13.81
CA TYR A 301 -40.99 14.23 12.67
C TYR A 301 -41.26 15.14 11.47
N LYS A 302 -42.54 15.36 11.12
CA LYS A 302 -42.90 16.25 10.01
C LYS A 302 -42.44 17.69 10.27
N GLU A 303 -42.63 18.19 11.48
CA GLU A 303 -42.16 19.52 11.89
C GLU A 303 -40.64 19.63 11.77
N LEU A 304 -39.90 18.62 12.23
CA LEU A 304 -38.43 18.57 12.10
C LEU A 304 -38.00 18.56 10.62
N SER A 305 -38.61 17.70 9.79
CA SER A 305 -38.28 17.59 8.36
C SER A 305 -38.61 18.85 7.56
N CYS A 306 -39.71 19.55 7.88
CA CYS A 306 -40.05 20.83 7.25
C CYS A 306 -39.08 21.95 7.65
N SER A 307 -38.53 21.91 8.86
CA SER A 307 -37.54 22.91 9.29
C SER A 307 -36.22 22.79 8.52
N GLU A 308 -35.83 21.56 8.12
CA GLU A 308 -34.61 21.33 7.34
C GLU A 308 -34.74 21.74 5.88
N GLU A 309 -35.88 21.45 5.22
CA GLU A 309 -36.14 21.90 3.84
C GLU A 309 -36.15 23.43 3.69
N ILE A 310 -36.38 24.17 4.76
CA ILE A 310 -36.34 25.65 4.76
C ILE A 310 -34.90 26.17 5.00
N SER A 311 -34.00 25.34 5.55
CA SER A 311 -32.63 25.69 5.92
C SER A 311 -31.55 25.25 4.91
N ALA A 312 -31.90 24.39 3.95
CA ALA A 312 -31.05 23.93 2.85
C ALA A 312 -31.24 24.77 1.58
#